data_AF-A0A813NA63-F1
#
_entry.id   AF-A0A813NA63-F1
#
_cell.length_a   1.000
_cell.length_b   1.000
_cell.length_c   1.000
_cell.angle_alpha   90.00
_cell.angle_beta   90.00
_cell.angle_gamma   90.00
#
_symmetry.space_group_name_H-M   'P 1'
#
loop_
_entity.id
_entity.type
_entity.pdbx_description
1 polymer ?
#
loop_
_entity_poly.entity_id
_entity_poly.type
_entity_poly.pdbx_seq_one_letter_code
_entity_poly.pdbx_strand_id
1 'polypeptide(L)'
;MLCSLALIPFEHVNDCFEKVLSTRPYIPNTEKFMDYFVGTYFEGSYDLTMWNHFNTKGTSRTNNNLEGYNYKLNTHLSIARSDIYKVISKFKIEEVDSSLKYIRALNNERPPPRKKLFIINDALLLNQNKMLLDNDITIDTFVKYTIQILDFSKLEKKLKDIDLDEASSDETESENSSSECDE
;
A
#
# COMPACT_ATOMS: atom_id res chain seq x y z
N MET A 1 -14.62 0.48 1.17
CA MET A 1 -15.60 1.05 2.12
C MET A 1 -15.11 1.06 3.55
N LEU A 2 -14.56 -0.04 4.08
CA LEU A 2 -14.05 -0.03 5.45
C LEU A 2 -12.80 0.86 5.65
N CYS A 3 -11.87 0.82 4.69
CA CYS A 3 -10.62 1.58 4.77
C CYS A 3 -10.80 3.11 4.80
N SER A 4 -11.92 3.64 4.29
CA SER A 4 -12.23 5.06 4.37
C SER A 4 -12.64 5.51 5.78
N LEU A 5 -13.05 4.59 6.66
CA LEU A 5 -13.37 4.91 8.07
C LEU A 5 -12.14 5.39 8.85
N ALA A 6 -10.94 4.96 8.44
CA ALA A 6 -9.70 5.46 8.99
C ALA A 6 -9.43 6.93 8.61
N LEU A 7 -10.15 7.48 7.63
CA LEU A 7 -9.87 8.79 7.04
C LEU A 7 -10.98 9.82 7.30
N ILE A 8 -11.96 9.52 8.15
CA ILE A 8 -13.04 10.46 8.52
C ILE A 8 -12.85 10.96 9.95
N PRO A 9 -13.42 12.13 10.31
CA PRO A 9 -13.39 12.60 11.69
C PRO A 9 -13.90 11.53 12.66
N PHE A 10 -13.20 11.36 13.77
CA PHE A 10 -13.44 10.26 14.71
C PHE A 10 -14.89 10.19 15.20
N GLU A 11 -15.50 11.35 15.42
CA GLU A 11 -16.89 11.52 15.86
C GLU A 11 -17.91 10.84 14.94
N HIS A 12 -17.58 10.66 13.65
CA HIS A 12 -18.48 10.11 12.65
C HIS A 12 -18.16 8.65 12.28
N VAL A 13 -17.15 8.03 12.91
CA VAL A 13 -16.72 6.67 12.57
C VAL A 13 -17.82 5.65 12.80
N ASN A 14 -18.54 5.74 13.92
CA ASN A 14 -19.63 4.82 14.26
C ASN A 14 -20.79 4.93 13.26
N ASP A 15 -21.26 6.16 12.99
CA ASP A 15 -22.38 6.39 12.06
C ASP A 15 -22.04 5.91 10.64
N CYS A 16 -20.82 6.18 10.18
CA CYS A 16 -20.36 5.71 8.88
C CYS A 16 -20.15 4.19 8.86
N PHE A 17 -19.75 3.56 9.96
CA PHE A 17 -19.62 2.11 10.04
C PHE A 17 -20.98 1.41 9.87
N GLU A 18 -22.03 1.87 10.55
CA GLU A 18 -23.40 1.36 10.40
C GLU A 18 -23.92 1.53 8.97
N LYS A 19 -23.66 2.68 8.35
CA LYS A 19 -23.97 2.90 6.93
C LYS A 19 -23.22 1.91 6.01
N VAL A 20 -21.95 1.62 6.30
CA VAL A 20 -21.18 0.63 5.52
C VAL A 20 -21.75 -0.77 5.72
N LEU A 21 -22.13 -1.16 6.93
CA LEU A 21 -22.76 -2.45 7.20
C LEU A 21 -24.07 -2.64 6.43
N SER A 22 -24.91 -1.61 6.37
CA SER A 22 -26.21 -1.66 5.69
C SER A 22 -26.13 -1.58 4.16
N THR A 23 -25.09 -0.97 3.60
CA THR A 23 -24.96 -0.73 2.15
C THR A 23 -23.95 -1.63 1.45
N ARG A 24 -23.22 -2.48 2.20
CA ARG A 24 -22.17 -3.33 1.61
C ARG A 24 -22.75 -4.37 0.64
N PRO A 25 -22.11 -4.59 -0.52
CA PRO A 25 -22.40 -5.75 -1.35
C PRO A 25 -21.94 -7.03 -0.65
N TYR A 26 -22.63 -8.14 -0.91
CA TYR A 26 -22.14 -9.45 -0.49
C TYR A 26 -20.87 -9.80 -1.27
N ILE A 27 -19.78 -10.04 -0.56
CA ILE A 27 -18.51 -10.49 -1.14
C ILE A 27 -18.08 -11.73 -0.35
N PRO A 28 -17.77 -12.86 -1.01
CA PRO A 28 -17.31 -14.06 -0.31
C PRO A 28 -16.08 -13.77 0.55
N ASN A 29 -16.02 -14.36 1.75
CA ASN A 29 -14.92 -14.24 2.72
C ASN A 29 -14.68 -12.84 3.33
N THR A 30 -15.48 -11.82 3.04
CA THR A 30 -15.34 -10.51 3.71
C THR A 30 -15.91 -10.52 5.13
N GLU A 31 -16.83 -11.43 5.46
CA GLU A 31 -17.39 -11.56 6.82
C GLU A 31 -16.29 -11.82 7.85
N LYS A 32 -15.35 -12.72 7.58
CA LYS A 32 -14.21 -12.98 8.48
C LYS A 32 -13.37 -11.73 8.77
N PHE A 33 -13.21 -10.87 7.76
CA PHE A 33 -12.50 -9.60 7.93
C PHE A 33 -13.31 -8.61 8.76
N MET A 34 -14.63 -8.58 8.58
CA MET A 34 -15.53 -7.75 9.39
C MET A 34 -15.56 -8.22 10.85
N ASP A 35 -15.65 -9.53 11.09
CA ASP A 35 -15.64 -10.12 12.42
C ASP A 35 -14.34 -9.82 13.14
N TYR A 36 -13.20 -9.95 12.44
CA TYR A 36 -11.90 -9.53 12.95
C TYR A 36 -11.90 -8.03 13.30
N PHE A 37 -12.38 -7.17 12.41
CA PHE A 37 -12.35 -5.73 12.61
C PHE A 37 -13.20 -5.30 13.80
N VAL A 38 -14.44 -5.81 13.89
CA VAL A 38 -15.35 -5.55 15.01
C VAL A 38 -14.76 -6.11 16.30
N GLY A 39 -14.33 -7.37 16.30
CA GLY A 39 -13.74 -8.04 17.45
C GLY A 39 -12.43 -7.40 17.93
N THR A 40 -11.71 -6.68 17.07
CA THR A 40 -10.45 -6.01 17.42
C THR A 40 -10.68 -4.59 17.95
N TYR A 41 -11.49 -3.79 17.25
CA TYR A 41 -11.55 -2.33 17.47
C TYR A 41 -12.87 -1.82 18.08
N PHE A 42 -13.95 -2.61 18.04
CA PHE A 42 -15.24 -2.24 18.64
C PHE A 42 -15.51 -3.02 19.93
N GLU A 43 -15.26 -4.32 19.91
CA GLU A 43 -15.49 -5.23 21.05
C GLU A 43 -14.18 -5.62 21.76
N GLY A 44 -13.04 -5.39 21.10
CA GLY A 44 -11.73 -5.82 21.55
C GLY A 44 -11.04 -4.87 22.52
N SER A 45 -9.76 -5.16 22.78
CA SER A 45 -8.93 -4.38 23.69
C SER A 45 -8.25 -3.16 23.05
N TYR A 46 -8.31 -3.04 21.72
CA TYR A 46 -7.68 -1.94 21.01
C TYR A 46 -8.67 -0.80 20.80
N ASP A 47 -8.22 0.42 21.10
CA ASP A 47 -9.02 1.61 20.87
C ASP A 47 -9.16 1.88 19.35
N LEU A 48 -10.37 2.20 18.92
CA LEU A 48 -10.68 2.60 17.55
C LEU A 48 -9.89 3.85 17.11
N THR A 49 -9.43 4.68 18.06
CA THR A 49 -8.50 5.78 17.77
C THR A 49 -7.16 5.30 17.18
N MET A 50 -6.75 4.06 17.45
CA MET A 50 -5.54 3.46 16.84
C MET A 50 -5.72 3.16 15.36
N TRP A 51 -6.97 2.91 14.93
CA TRP A 51 -7.34 2.73 13.53
C TRP A 51 -7.60 4.05 12.81
N ASN A 52 -8.16 5.04 13.50
CA ASN A 52 -8.46 6.35 12.94
C ASN A 52 -7.18 7.17 12.68
N HIS A 53 -7.03 7.62 11.43
CA HIS A 53 -5.87 8.36 10.94
C HIS A 53 -6.24 9.71 10.33
N PHE A 54 -7.45 10.23 10.58
CA PHE A 54 -7.91 11.48 9.98
C PHE A 54 -6.98 12.66 10.27
N ASN A 55 -6.53 12.75 11.53
CA ASN A 55 -5.63 13.81 11.99
C ASN A 55 -4.14 13.43 11.94
N THR A 56 -3.78 12.23 11.47
CA THR A 56 -2.39 11.80 11.41
C THR A 56 -1.66 12.51 10.28
N LYS A 57 -0.88 13.55 10.61
CA LYS A 57 -0.02 14.26 9.66
C LYS A 57 1.39 13.67 9.69
N GLY A 58 1.83 13.14 8.54
CA GLY A 58 3.25 12.87 8.27
C GLY A 58 3.93 11.78 9.10
N THR A 59 3.25 11.12 10.03
CA THR A 59 3.82 10.02 10.82
C THR A 59 3.49 8.68 10.20
N SER A 60 4.54 7.88 10.04
CA SER A 60 4.49 6.51 9.54
C SER A 60 3.48 5.69 10.34
N ARG A 61 2.59 4.96 9.64
CA ARG A 61 1.71 3.94 10.22
C ARG A 61 2.59 2.91 10.94
N THR A 62 2.68 3.02 12.26
CA THR A 62 3.76 2.45 13.07
C THR A 62 3.75 0.92 13.08
N ASN A 63 2.60 0.27 12.92
CA ASN A 63 2.57 -1.19 12.87
C ASN A 63 2.84 -1.76 11.47
N ASN A 64 2.13 -1.29 10.44
CA ASN A 64 2.31 -1.81 9.07
C ASN A 64 3.72 -1.60 8.51
N ASN A 65 4.39 -0.51 8.90
CA ASN A 65 5.78 -0.29 8.45
C ASN A 65 6.75 -1.27 9.10
N LEU A 66 6.55 -1.59 10.39
CA LEU A 66 7.37 -2.55 11.12
C LEU A 66 7.10 -3.98 10.65
N GLU A 67 5.83 -4.34 10.47
CA GLU A 67 5.41 -5.61 9.88
C GLU A 67 5.93 -5.75 8.45
N GLY A 68 5.84 -4.70 7.63
CA GLY A 68 6.37 -4.70 6.27
C GLY A 68 7.90 -4.79 6.22
N TYR A 69 8.59 -4.19 7.20
CA TYR A 69 10.04 -4.33 7.35
C TYR A 69 10.42 -5.76 7.73
N ASN A 70 9.79 -6.31 8.76
CA ASN A 70 10.01 -7.69 9.21
C ASN A 70 9.66 -8.70 8.12
N TYR A 71 8.58 -8.47 7.38
CA TYR A 71 8.20 -9.31 6.23
C TYR A 71 9.28 -9.28 5.16
N LYS A 72 9.77 -8.10 4.75
CA LYS A 72 10.85 -8.00 3.75
C LYS A 72 12.13 -8.68 4.21
N LEU A 73 12.53 -8.47 5.46
CA LEU A 73 13.66 -9.17 6.06
C LEU A 73 13.44 -10.68 6.01
N ASN A 74 12.29 -11.16 6.45
CA ASN A 74 11.95 -12.56 6.42
C ASN A 74 11.93 -13.11 4.99
N THR A 75 11.36 -12.43 3.99
CA THR A 75 11.39 -12.89 2.59
C THR A 75 12.82 -13.08 2.07
N HIS A 76 13.74 -12.20 2.46
CA HIS A 76 15.15 -12.31 2.07
C HIS A 76 15.94 -13.36 2.88
N LEU A 77 15.52 -13.64 4.12
CA LEU A 77 16.20 -14.53 5.05
C LEU A 77 15.56 -15.93 5.13
N SER A 78 14.34 -16.13 4.63
CA SER A 78 13.55 -17.38 4.69
C SER A 78 14.01 -18.40 3.64
N ILE A 79 15.31 -18.68 3.63
CA ILE A 79 15.85 -19.92 3.08
C ILE A 79 16.06 -20.83 4.29
N ALA A 80 15.66 -22.10 4.20
CA ALA A 80 15.65 -23.08 5.31
C ALA A 80 16.94 -23.14 6.16
N ARG A 81 18.06 -22.59 5.68
CA ARG A 81 19.25 -22.21 6.44
C ARG A 81 19.81 -20.89 5.90
N SER A 82 19.52 -19.76 6.54
CA SER A 82 20.15 -18.47 6.20
C SER A 82 21.62 -18.49 6.61
N ASP A 83 22.52 -18.34 5.64
CA ASP A 83 23.95 -18.12 5.92
C ASP A 83 24.15 -16.75 6.59
N ILE A 84 24.94 -16.71 7.66
CA ILE A 84 25.25 -15.48 8.40
C ILE A 84 25.85 -14.40 7.49
N TYR A 85 26.61 -14.79 6.46
CA TYR A 85 27.16 -13.83 5.50
C TYR A 85 26.09 -13.16 4.64
N LYS A 86 25.00 -13.88 4.32
CA LYS A 86 23.84 -13.29 3.61
C LYS A 86 23.12 -12.27 4.49
N VAL A 87 22.94 -12.59 5.78
CA VAL A 87 22.37 -11.64 6.76
C VAL A 87 23.23 -10.37 6.85
N ILE A 88 24.55 -10.52 7.01
CA ILE A 88 25.48 -9.38 7.10
C ILE A 88 25.45 -8.54 5.83
N SER A 89 25.45 -9.16 4.65
CA SER A 89 25.39 -8.44 3.37
C SER A 89 24.13 -7.59 3.25
N LYS A 90 22.99 -8.09 3.73
CA LYS A 90 21.73 -7.35 3.69
C LYS A 90 21.71 -6.17 4.65
N PHE A 91 22.22 -6.34 5.86
CA PHE A 91 22.32 -5.23 6.81
C PHE A 91 23.26 -4.13 6.31
N LYS A 92 24.34 -4.46 5.60
CA LYS A 92 25.20 -3.45 4.96
C LYS A 92 24.45 -2.63 3.90
N ILE A 93 23.60 -3.27 3.09
CA ILE A 93 22.78 -2.55 2.10
C ILE A 93 21.79 -1.62 2.79
N GLU A 94 21.10 -2.10 3.82
CA GLU A 94 20.15 -1.29 4.61
C GLU A 94 20.82 -0.11 5.32
N GLU A 95 22.03 -0.31 5.85
CA GLU A 95 22.85 0.73 6.47
C GLU A 95 23.21 1.83 5.47
N VAL A 96 23.66 1.45 4.27
CA VAL A 96 23.99 2.40 3.19
C VAL A 96 22.75 3.18 2.77
N ASP A 97 21.63 2.50 2.52
CA ASP A 97 20.37 3.14 2.12
C ASP A 97 19.86 4.13 3.19
N SER A 98 19.97 3.76 4.46
CA SER A 98 19.57 4.60 5.58
C SER A 98 20.50 5.81 5.73
N SER A 99 21.81 5.60 5.60
CA SER A 99 22.82 6.65 5.66
C SER A 99 22.66 7.65 4.52
N LEU A 100 22.38 7.19 3.30
CA LEU A 100 22.11 8.06 2.15
C LEU A 100 20.87 8.93 2.35
N LYS A 101 19.79 8.37 2.92
CA LYS A 101 18.59 9.16 3.27
C LYS A 101 18.90 10.21 4.33
N TYR A 102 19.69 9.86 5.34
CA TYR A 102 20.09 10.77 6.40
C TYR A 102 20.97 11.92 5.88
N ILE A 103 21.99 11.62 5.08
CA ILE A 103 22.87 12.63 4.47
C ILE A 103 22.08 13.59 3.59
N ARG A 104 21.17 13.07 2.74
CA ARG A 104 20.28 13.91 1.92
C ARG A 104 19.44 14.87 2.78
N ALA A 105 18.88 14.37 3.88
CA ALA A 105 18.10 15.20 4.80
C ALA A 105 18.95 16.30 5.44
N LEU A 106 20.18 15.99 5.86
CA LEU A 106 21.13 17.00 6.39
C LEU A 106 21.48 18.06 5.35
N ASN A 107 21.65 17.67 4.10
CA ASN A 107 21.98 18.57 3.00
C ASN A 107 20.77 19.34 2.45
N ASN A 108 19.56 19.17 3.03
CA ASN A 108 18.30 19.67 2.48
C ASN A 108 18.06 19.26 1.01
N GLU A 109 18.61 18.12 0.60
CA GLU A 109 18.39 17.55 -0.72
C GLU A 109 16.98 16.99 -0.83
N ARG A 110 16.41 17.04 -2.04
CA ARG A 110 15.07 16.51 -2.27
C ARG A 110 15.07 14.99 -2.07
N PRO A 111 14.05 14.41 -1.43
CA PRO A 111 13.93 12.97 -1.32
C PRO A 111 13.79 12.34 -2.73
N PRO A 112 14.14 11.06 -2.87
CA PRO A 112 13.96 10.34 -4.12
C PRO A 112 12.54 10.51 -4.67
N PRO A 113 12.39 10.68 -6.00
CA PRO A 113 11.08 10.89 -6.60
C PRO A 113 10.18 9.67 -6.32
N ARG A 114 9.02 9.91 -5.72
CA ARG A 114 8.00 8.88 -5.54
C ARG A 114 7.22 8.68 -6.85
N LYS A 115 6.58 7.53 -7.02
CA LYS A 115 5.71 7.29 -8.19
C LYS A 115 4.61 8.37 -8.26
N LYS A 116 4.41 8.94 -9.45
CA LYS A 116 3.46 10.05 -9.70
C LYS A 116 2.06 9.78 -9.16
N LEU A 117 1.56 8.55 -9.31
CA LEU A 117 0.24 8.14 -8.80
C LEU A 117 0.09 8.38 -7.29
N PHE A 118 1.08 7.99 -6.48
CA PHE A 118 1.01 8.17 -5.03
C PHE A 118 1.07 9.65 -4.63
N ILE A 119 1.82 10.47 -5.38
CA ILE A 119 1.84 11.93 -5.17
C ILE A 119 0.47 12.55 -5.45
N ILE A 120 -0.16 12.15 -6.56
CA ILE A 120 -1.50 12.63 -6.92
C ILE A 120 -2.53 12.20 -5.87
N ASN A 121 -2.51 10.93 -5.46
CA ASN A 121 -3.43 10.40 -4.47
C ASN A 121 -3.30 11.13 -3.12
N ASP A 122 -2.07 11.37 -2.66
CA ASP A 122 -1.83 12.12 -1.42
C ASP A 122 -2.32 13.57 -1.53
N ALA A 123 -2.08 14.23 -2.67
CA ALA A 123 -2.55 15.59 -2.91
C ALA A 123 -4.08 15.68 -2.96
N LEU A 124 -4.74 14.70 -3.59
CA LEU A 124 -6.21 14.61 -3.63
C LEU A 124 -6.79 14.40 -2.23
N LEU A 125 -6.21 13.49 -1.44
CA LEU A 125 -6.65 13.23 -0.07
C LEU A 125 -6.48 14.47 0.81
N LEU A 126 -5.35 15.19 0.69
CA LEU A 126 -5.12 16.44 1.40
C LEU A 126 -6.13 17.52 1.02
N ASN A 127 -6.48 17.63 -0.27
CA ASN A 127 -7.48 18.58 -0.73
C ASN A 127 -8.87 18.21 -0.18
N GLN A 128 -9.27 16.95 -0.27
CA GLN A 128 -10.55 16.47 0.26
C GLN A 128 -10.67 16.69 1.78
N ASN A 129 -9.59 16.45 2.53
CA ASN A 129 -9.58 16.75 3.97
C ASN A 129 -9.81 18.23 4.25
N LYS A 130 -9.19 19.13 3.47
CA LYS A 130 -9.42 20.57 3.60
C LYS A 130 -10.88 20.93 3.28
N MET A 131 -11.40 20.47 2.15
CA MET A 131 -12.80 20.71 1.77
C MET A 131 -13.79 20.19 2.83
N LEU A 132 -13.50 19.07 3.48
CA LEU A 132 -14.33 18.56 4.57
C LEU A 132 -14.27 19.47 5.81
N LEU A 133 -13.08 19.93 6.19
CA LEU A 133 -12.90 20.85 7.32
C LEU A 133 -13.50 22.23 7.08
N ASP A 134 -13.45 22.70 5.83
CA ASP A 134 -14.04 23.97 5.39
C ASP A 134 -15.58 23.86 5.20
N ASN A 135 -16.15 22.66 5.39
CA ASN A 135 -17.57 22.31 5.18
C ASN A 135 -18.05 22.47 3.72
N ASP A 136 -17.13 22.47 2.75
CA ASP A 136 -17.46 22.50 1.31
C ASP A 136 -18.06 21.17 0.83
N ILE A 137 -17.77 20.06 1.53
CA ILE A 137 -18.28 18.72 1.22
C ILE A 137 -18.83 18.04 2.47
N THR A 138 -19.84 17.20 2.28
CA THR A 138 -20.36 16.33 3.35
C THR A 138 -19.46 15.12 3.56
N ILE A 139 -19.56 14.50 4.74
CA ILE A 139 -18.82 13.27 5.08
C ILE A 139 -19.13 12.14 4.09
N ASP A 140 -20.40 11.98 3.70
CA ASP A 140 -20.79 10.94 2.73
C ASP A 140 -20.11 11.18 1.37
N THR A 141 -19.98 12.44 0.95
CA THR A 141 -19.26 12.83 -0.27
C THR A 141 -17.76 12.55 -0.15
N PHE A 142 -17.18 12.89 1.01
CA PHE A 142 -15.78 12.61 1.31
C PHE A 142 -15.47 11.10 1.29
N VAL A 143 -16.32 10.27 1.90
CA VAL A 143 -16.19 8.81 1.89
C VAL A 143 -16.24 8.28 0.46
N LYS A 144 -17.15 8.80 -0.37
CA LYS A 144 -17.23 8.42 -1.79
C LYS A 144 -15.95 8.74 -2.55
N TYR A 145 -15.37 9.91 -2.34
CA TYR A 145 -14.12 10.30 -3.00
C TYR A 145 -12.90 9.51 -2.50
N THR A 146 -12.80 9.26 -1.20
CA THR A 146 -11.70 8.47 -0.64
C THR A 146 -11.73 7.02 -1.12
N ILE A 147 -12.91 6.42 -1.29
CA ILE A 147 -13.04 5.08 -1.87
C ILE A 147 -12.46 5.04 -3.29
N GLN A 148 -12.68 6.07 -4.10
CA GLN A 148 -12.13 6.14 -5.46
C GLN A 148 -10.60 6.26 -5.48
N ILE A 149 -10.00 6.93 -4.49
CA ILE A 149 -8.55 7.02 -4.34
C ILE A 149 -7.95 5.67 -3.91
N LEU A 150 -8.67 4.94 -3.04
CA LEU A 150 -8.28 3.64 -2.52
C LEU A 150 -8.68 2.47 -3.42
N ASP A 151 -9.29 2.74 -4.57
CA ASP A 151 -9.67 1.71 -5.54
C ASP A 151 -8.45 1.27 -6.37
N PHE A 152 -7.92 0.10 -6.02
CA PHE A 152 -6.76 -0.50 -6.68
C PHE A 152 -7.12 -1.32 -7.92
N SER A 153 -8.38 -1.38 -8.34
CA SER A 153 -8.80 -2.12 -9.55
C SER A 153 -8.06 -1.67 -10.81
N LYS A 154 -7.70 -0.37 -10.89
CA LYS A 154 -6.87 0.19 -11.97
C LYS A 154 -5.41 -0.26 -11.88
N LEU A 155 -4.92 -0.59 -10.68
CA LEU A 155 -3.58 -1.11 -10.45
C LEU A 155 -3.50 -2.59 -10.86
N GLU A 156 -4.53 -3.38 -10.55
CA GLU A 156 -4.63 -4.80 -10.92
C GLU A 156 -4.66 -5.02 -12.43
N LYS A 157 -5.43 -4.22 -13.18
CA LYS A 157 -5.40 -4.26 -14.65
C LYS A 157 -4.00 -4.01 -15.19
N LYS A 158 -3.33 -2.97 -14.67
CA LYS A 158 -2.00 -2.59 -15.13
C LYS A 158 -0.92 -3.63 -14.80
N LEU A 159 -1.04 -4.37 -13.69
CA LEU A 159 -0.15 -5.48 -13.39
C LEU A 159 -0.37 -6.67 -14.34
N LYS A 160 -1.63 -7.01 -14.63
CA LYS A 160 -1.95 -8.09 -15.58
C LYS A 160 -1.45 -7.79 -16.99
N ASP A 161 -1.52 -6.54 -17.42
CA ASP A 161 -1.01 -6.12 -18.73
C ASP A 161 0.53 -6.27 -18.81
N ILE A 162 1.25 -6.04 -17.70
CA ILE A 162 2.72 -6.20 -17.64
C ILE A 162 3.14 -7.69 -17.68
N ASP A 163 2.44 -8.56 -16.96
CA ASP A 163 2.73 -10.00 -16.96
C ASP A 163 2.45 -10.66 -18.34
N LEU A 164 1.53 -10.09 -19.13
CA LEU A 164 1.22 -10.55 -20.48
C LEU A 164 2.29 -10.12 -21.50
N ASP A 165 2.89 -8.96 -21.32
CA ASP A 165 3.94 -8.45 -22.20
C ASP A 165 5.28 -9.18 -21.98
N GLU A 166 5.62 -9.57 -20.73
CA GLU A 166 6.82 -10.38 -20.43
C GLU A 166 6.70 -11.83 -20.91
N ALA A 167 5.48 -12.40 -20.94
CA ALA A 167 5.24 -13.74 -21.47
C ALA A 167 5.26 -13.80 -23.02
N SER A 168 5.19 -12.65 -23.70
CA SER A 168 5.20 -12.53 -25.16
C SER A 168 6.61 -12.43 -25.76
N SER A 169 7.65 -12.21 -24.96
CA SER A 169 9.01 -11.96 -25.46
C SER A 169 9.93 -13.20 -25.50
N ASP A 170 9.47 -14.37 -25.07
CA ASP A 170 10.29 -15.59 -24.96
C ASP A 170 10.13 -16.60 -26.11
N GLU A 171 9.42 -16.26 -27.20
CA GLU A 171 9.30 -17.13 -28.39
C GLU A 171 9.92 -16.54 -29.66
N THR A 172 11.22 -16.26 -29.65
CA THR A 172 12.03 -16.35 -30.89
C THR A 172 13.50 -16.56 -30.54
N GLU A 173 13.97 -17.80 -30.49
CA GLU A 173 15.29 -18.20 -30.98
C GLU A 173 15.49 -19.71 -30.80
N SER A 174 15.23 -20.49 -31.86
CA SER A 174 15.91 -21.79 -32.06
C SER A 174 15.80 -22.28 -33.51
N GLU A 175 16.97 -22.32 -34.16
CA GLU A 175 17.42 -23.28 -35.19
C GLU A 175 16.78 -23.16 -36.60
N ASN A 176 17.50 -23.30 -37.73
CA ASN A 176 18.59 -24.23 -37.98
C ASN A 176 19.45 -23.82 -39.19
N SER A 177 20.74 -24.17 -39.11
CA SER A 177 21.74 -24.09 -40.16
C SER A 177 21.55 -25.15 -41.24
N SER A 178 21.71 -24.77 -42.51
CA SER A 178 21.98 -25.67 -43.64
C SER A 178 22.93 -24.92 -44.59
N SER A 179 24.22 -25.27 -44.63
CA SER A 179 24.79 -26.28 -45.54
C SER A 179 24.78 -25.81 -47.00
N GLU A 180 25.91 -25.28 -47.47
CA GLU A 180 26.31 -25.36 -48.88
C GLU A 180 27.85 -25.33 -48.95
N CYS A 181 28.43 -26.51 -49.14
CA CYS A 181 29.73 -26.69 -49.76
C CYS A 181 29.47 -26.86 -51.25
N ASP A 182 30.11 -26.07 -52.11
CA ASP A 182 30.35 -26.47 -53.50
C ASP A 182 31.67 -25.87 -54.01
N GLU A 183 32.39 -26.78 -54.67
CA GLU A 183 33.65 -26.81 -55.45
C GLU A 183 34.49 -25.55 -55.71
#